data_AF-A0A955QKR7-F1
#
_entry.id   AF-A0A955QKR7-F1
#
_cell.length_a   1.000
_cell.length_b   1.000
_cell.length_c   1.000
_cell.angle_alpha   90.00
_cell.angle_beta   90.00
_cell.angle_gamma   90.00
#
_symmetry.space_group_name_H-M   'P 1'
#
loop_
_entity.id
_entity.type
_entity.pdbx_description
1 polymer ?
#
loop_
_entity_poly.entity_id
_entity_poly.type
_entity_poly.pdbx_seq_one_letter_code
_entity_poly.pdbx_strand_id
1 'polypeptide(L)' 'MTYHLQRTGEQLELINHDAPNLTPVVIDFVKGKLAYRRKYGHAGGEAISKAIGIKKGHRPTIVDATAGWGRDAFVLAT' A
#
# COMPACT_ATOMS: atom_id res chain seq x y z
N MET A 1 -17.62 -3.44 -18.32
CA MET A 1 -16.27 -3.71 -17.80
C MET A 1 -16.35 -4.92 -16.91
N THR A 2 -15.50 -5.92 -17.11
CA THR A 2 -15.61 -7.21 -16.40
C THR A 2 -14.38 -7.44 -15.54
N TYR A 3 -14.59 -7.46 -14.22
CA TYR A 3 -13.57 -7.73 -13.22
C TYR A 3 -13.95 -8.97 -12.40
N HIS A 4 -12.95 -9.76 -12.00
CA HIS A 4 -13.14 -10.81 -11.00
C HIS A 4 -12.00 -10.85 -10.00
N LEU A 5 -12.30 -11.41 -8.85
CA LEU A 5 -11.31 -11.77 -7.86
C LEU A 5 -10.89 -13.22 -8.08
N GLN A 6 -9.59 -13.45 -8.15
CA GLN A 6 -9.00 -14.77 -8.32
C GLN A 6 -8.02 -15.05 -7.20
N ARG A 7 -8.12 -16.23 -6.60
CA ARG A 7 -7.12 -16.70 -5.65
C ARG A 7 -6.05 -17.50 -6.41
N THR A 8 -4.78 -17.10 -6.27
CA THR A 8 -3.62 -17.81 -6.81
C THR A 8 -2.66 -18.12 -5.65
N GLY A 9 -2.61 -19.38 -5.24
CA GLY A 9 -1.87 -19.78 -4.03
C GLY A 9 -2.36 -19.02 -2.79
N GLU A 10 -1.45 -18.26 -2.17
CA GLU A 10 -1.70 -17.45 -0.97
C GLU A 10 -2.14 -16.01 -1.28
N GLN A 11 -2.32 -15.64 -2.55
CA GLN A 11 -2.69 -14.28 -2.96
C GLN A 11 -4.13 -14.21 -3.48
N LEU A 12 -4.78 -13.07 -3.23
CA LEU A 12 -6.03 -12.67 -3.88
C LEU A 12 -5.73 -11.53 -4.83
N GLU A 13 -6.12 -11.70 -6.09
CA GLU A 13 -5.76 -10.81 -7.19
C GLU A 13 -7.03 -10.29 -7.87
N LEU A 14 -7.00 -9.02 -8.28
CA LEU A 14 -8.05 -8.41 -9.11
C LEU A 14 -7.62 -8.46 -10.59
N ILE A 15 -8.44 -9.09 -11.41
CA ILE A 15 -8.19 -9.27 -12.84
C ILE A 15 -9.14 -8.37 -13.65
N ASN A 16 -8.62 -7.77 -14.71
CA ASN A 16 -9.41 -7.03 -15.70
C ASN A 16 -9.48 -7.81 -17.00
N HIS A 17 -10.65 -8.34 -17.34
CA HIS A 17 -10.83 -9.12 -18.57
C HIS A 17 -10.84 -8.26 -19.84
N ASP A 18 -11.16 -6.98 -19.73
CA ASP A 18 -11.16 -6.06 -20.88
C ASP A 18 -9.72 -5.67 -21.27
N ALA A 19 -8.73 -6.04 -20.45
CA ALA A 19 -7.32 -5.76 -20.66
C ALA A 19 -6.46 -6.98 -20.27
N PRO A 20 -6.50 -8.08 -21.04
CA PRO A 20 -5.87 -9.35 -20.68
C PRO A 20 -4.33 -9.31 -20.58
N ASN A 21 -3.71 -8.28 -21.17
CA ASN A 21 -2.27 -8.08 -21.10
C ASN A 21 -1.82 -7.28 -19.86
N LEU A 22 -2.76 -6.73 -19.08
CA LEU A 22 -2.41 -6.09 -17.81
C LEU A 22 -2.12 -7.15 -16.76
N THR A 23 -1.04 -6.95 -16.02
CA THR A 23 -0.75 -7.76 -14.84
C THR A 23 -1.89 -7.62 -13.83
N PRO A 24 -2.31 -8.73 -13.20
CA PRO A 24 -3.25 -8.71 -12.09
C PRO A 24 -2.86 -7.70 -11.01
N VAL A 25 -3.84 -7.02 -10.43
CA VAL A 25 -3.59 -6.15 -9.29
C VAL A 25 -3.55 -6.99 -8.03
N VAL A 26 -2.40 -6.98 -7.36
CA VAL A 26 -2.17 -7.64 -6.08
C VAL A 26 -1.60 -6.64 -5.08
N ILE A 27 -1.98 -6.78 -3.80
CA ILE A 27 -1.42 -6.00 -2.70
C ILE A 27 -0.38 -6.87 -1.99
N ASP A 28 0.89 -6.46 -2.06
CA ASP A 28 2.01 -7.12 -1.37
C ASP A 28 2.79 -6.08 -0.54
N PHE A 29 2.68 -6.20 0.79
CA PHE A 29 3.40 -5.35 1.76
C PHE A 29 4.79 -5.89 2.12
N VAL A 30 5.11 -7.13 1.74
CA VAL A 30 6.33 -7.85 2.14
C VAL A 30 7.42 -7.70 1.09
N LYS A 31 7.05 -7.67 -0.20
CA LYS A 31 7.97 -7.57 -1.33
C LYS A 31 7.70 -6.34 -2.21
N GLY A 32 8.51 -6.17 -3.25
CA GLY A 32 8.32 -5.16 -4.28
C GLY A 32 8.46 -3.71 -3.78
N LYS A 33 7.71 -2.82 -4.42
CA LYS A 33 7.86 -1.36 -4.23
C LYS A 33 7.51 -0.90 -2.82
N LEU A 34 6.53 -1.52 -2.16
CA LEU A 34 6.14 -1.16 -0.79
C LEU A 34 7.22 -1.57 0.21
N ALA A 35 7.79 -2.77 0.09
CA ALA A 35 8.92 -3.20 0.92
C ALA A 35 10.15 -2.31 0.75
N TYR A 36 10.45 -1.89 -0.49
CA TYR A 36 11.52 -0.93 -0.77
C TYR A 36 11.23 0.43 -0.14
N ARG A 37 10.01 0.97 -0.32
CA ARG A 37 9.57 2.24 0.28
C ARG A 37 9.61 2.19 1.80
N ARG A 38 9.29 1.07 2.44
CA ARG A 38 9.47 0.90 3.89
C ARG A 38 10.95 0.93 4.31
N LYS A 39 11.82 0.24 3.58
CA LYS A 39 13.24 0.08 3.96
C LYS A 39 14.04 1.37 3.77
N TYR A 40 13.75 2.12 2.71
CA TYR A 40 14.53 3.30 2.31
C TYR A 40 13.73 4.60 2.32
N GLY A 41 12.41 4.53 2.46
CA GLY A 41 11.55 5.67 2.74
C GLY A 41 11.66 6.02 4.21
N HIS A 42 12.28 7.14 4.49
CA HIS A 42 12.41 7.66 5.83
C HIS A 42 11.00 8.02 6.33
N ALA A 43 10.48 7.31 7.33
CA ALA A 43 9.14 7.54 7.86
C ALA A 43 8.88 8.96 8.40
N GLY A 44 9.92 9.79 8.61
CA GLY A 44 9.80 11.23 8.88
C GLY A 44 10.12 12.16 7.70
N GLY A 45 10.62 11.60 6.59
CA GLY A 45 11.00 12.32 5.37
C GLY A 45 9.87 12.41 4.35
N GLU A 46 8.94 11.46 4.35
CA GLU A 46 7.80 11.44 3.43
C GLU A 46 6.81 12.58 3.71
N ALA A 47 6.26 13.16 2.63
CA ALA A 47 5.34 14.29 2.72
C ALA A 47 4.10 13.96 3.56
N ILE A 48 3.57 12.73 3.43
CA ILE A 48 2.41 12.28 4.19
C ILE A 48 2.69 12.20 5.69
N SER A 49 3.85 11.67 6.08
CA SER A 49 4.25 11.60 7.48
C SER A 49 4.39 12.98 8.10
N LYS A 50 4.96 13.94 7.35
CA LYS A 50 5.06 15.34 7.78
C LYS A 50 3.68 16.00 7.91
N ALA A 51 2.79 15.74 6.96
CA ALA A 51 1.45 16.31 6.95
C ALA A 51 0.62 15.91 8.18
N ILE A 52 0.80 14.68 8.67
CA ILE A 52 0.11 14.20 9.88
C ILE A 52 0.91 14.42 11.17
N GLY A 53 2.06 15.10 11.10
CA GLY A 53 2.85 15.50 12.25
C GLY A 53 3.79 14.45 12.83
N ILE A 54 4.08 13.33 12.13
CA ILE A 54 5.07 12.34 12.57
C ILE A 54 6.44 13.01 12.72
N LYS A 55 7.01 12.93 13.93
CA LYS A 55 8.35 13.41 14.26
C LYS A 55 8.92 12.67 15.47
N LYS A 56 10.17 12.94 15.82
CA LYS A 56 10.82 12.35 17.01
C LYS A 56 9.95 12.60 18.25
N GLY A 57 9.56 11.53 18.94
CA GLY A 57 8.72 11.60 20.15
C GLY A 57 7.22 11.80 19.91
N HIS A 58 6.75 11.87 18.66
CA HIS A 58 5.33 12.00 18.36
C HIS A 58 4.92 11.06 17.21
N ARG A 59 4.16 10.02 17.56
CA ARG A 59 3.52 9.09 16.63
C ARG A 59 2.05 8.91 17.02
N PRO A 60 1.11 9.57 16.33
CA PRO A 60 -0.30 9.51 16.67
C PRO A 60 -0.91 8.16 16.28
N THR A 61 -2.06 7.85 16.86
CA THR A 61 -2.96 6.82 16.31
C THR A 61 -3.68 7.41 15.10
N ILE A 62 -3.75 6.66 14.00
CA ILE A 62 -4.23 7.17 12.70
C ILE A 62 -5.40 6.31 12.24
N VAL A 63 -6.43 6.96 11.70
CA VAL A 63 -7.54 6.33 10.97
C VAL A 63 -7.38 6.69 9.50
N ASP A 64 -7.13 5.71 8.64
CA ASP A 64 -7.22 5.89 7.19
C ASP A 64 -8.64 5.58 6.72
N ALA A 65 -9.45 6.63 6.56
CA ALA A 65 -10.84 6.52 6.13
C ALA A 65 -10.97 6.09 4.66
N THR A 66 -9.87 6.04 3.91
CA THR A 66 -9.84 5.83 2.46
C THR A 66 -8.70 4.89 2.05
N ALA A 67 -8.52 3.80 2.80
CA ALA A 67 -7.34 2.93 2.72
C ALA A 67 -6.90 2.54 1.30
N GLY A 68 -7.85 2.32 0.38
CA GLY A 68 -7.55 1.95 -1.00
C GLY A 68 -6.64 0.72 -1.06
N TRP A 69 -5.45 0.85 -1.64
CA TRP A 69 -4.45 -0.24 -1.69
C TRP A 69 -3.49 -0.25 -0.49
N GLY A 70 -3.76 0.54 0.54
CA GLY A 70 -3.03 0.59 1.80
C GLY A 70 -1.60 1.14 1.71
N ARG A 71 -1.20 1.77 0.60
CA ARG A 71 0.21 2.19 0.40
C ARG A 71 0.66 3.25 1.40
N ASP A 72 -0.22 4.18 1.69
CA ASP A 72 0.04 5.29 2.59
C ASP A 72 -0.16 4.87 4.04
N ALA A 73 -1.25 4.15 4.35
CA ALA A 73 -1.42 3.49 5.64
C ALA A 73 -0.21 2.62 6.03
N PHE A 74 0.35 1.87 5.07
CA PHE A 74 1.54 1.05 5.30
C PHE A 74 2.77 1.88 5.66
N VAL A 75 3.02 2.97 4.93
CA VAL A 75 4.12 3.90 5.26
C VAL A 75 3.97 4.50 6.65
N LEU A 76 2.74 4.84 7.04
CA LEU A 76 2.45 5.46 8.34
C LEU A 76 2.56 4.45 9.51
N ALA A 77 2.32 3.16 9.24
CA ALA A 77 2.36 2.09 10.23
C ALA A 77 3.78 1.51 10.47
N THR A 78 4.75 1.78 9.59
CA THR A 78 6.11 1.19 9.62
C THR A 78 7.20 2.21 9.92
#